data_AF-G6YQU7-F1
#
_entry.id   AF-G6YQU7-F1
#
_cell.length_a   1.000
_cell.length_b   1.000
_cell.length_c   1.000
_cell.angle_alpha   90.00
_cell.angle_beta   90.00
_cell.angle_gamma   90.00
#
_symmetry.space_group_name_H-M   'P 1'
#
loop_
_entity.id
_entity.type
_entity.pdbx_description
1 polymer ?
#
loop_
_entity_poly.entity_id
_entity_poly.type
_entity_poly.pdbx_seq_one_letter_code
_entity_poly.pdbx_strand_id
1 'polypeptide(L)'
;MATMNISLPDAMKTWVEQQAESGRYSNTSDYVRDLIRKDQDRRHKIDQLQSLVTAGIASGKGTCSMDELRVSAKKPARDSSTAITSTSSR
;
A
#
# COMPACT_ATOMS: atom_id res chain seq x y z
N MET A 1 10.69 19.67 -15.65
CA MET A 1 11.02 18.83 -14.47
C MET A 1 11.80 19.68 -13.49
N ALA A 2 11.61 19.47 -12.18
CA ALA A 2 12.50 20.04 -11.17
C ALA A 2 13.82 19.24 -11.15
N THR A 3 14.95 19.94 -11.00
CA THR A 3 16.27 19.32 -10.89
C THR A 3 16.68 19.25 -9.42
N MET A 4 17.19 18.11 -8.99
CA MET A 4 17.68 17.89 -7.63
C MET A 4 19.10 17.31 -7.70
N ASN A 5 20.06 17.99 -7.07
CA ASN A 5 21.44 17.53 -7.00
C ASN A 5 21.63 16.69 -5.73
N ILE A 6 22.28 15.54 -5.86
CA ILE A 6 22.55 14.61 -4.76
C ILE A 6 24.03 14.25 -4.81
N SER A 7 24.74 14.43 -3.71
CA SER A 7 26.12 13.95 -3.56
C SER A 7 26.11 12.54 -2.97
N LEU A 8 26.84 11.63 -3.60
CA LEU A 8 26.97 10.24 -3.19
C LEU A 8 28.47 9.89 -3.06
N PRO A 9 28.85 9.01 -2.13
CA PRO A 9 30.17 8.39 -2.15
C PRO A 9 30.42 7.65 -3.47
N ASP A 10 31.67 7.58 -3.90
CA ASP A 10 32.05 6.99 -5.20
C ASP A 10 31.50 5.57 -5.39
N ALA A 11 31.59 4.73 -4.36
CA ALA A 11 31.06 3.37 -4.41
C ALA A 11 29.55 3.32 -4.70
N MET A 12 28.77 4.26 -4.13
CA MET A 12 27.32 4.34 -4.38
C MET A 12 27.03 4.87 -5.78
N LYS A 13 27.80 5.86 -6.25
CA LYS A 13 27.68 6.38 -7.61
C LYS A 13 27.88 5.26 -8.64
N THR A 14 28.99 4.53 -8.53
CA THR A 14 29.30 3.40 -9.44
C THR A 14 28.21 2.35 -9.42
N TRP A 15 27.68 2.03 -8.24
CA TRP A 15 26.60 1.05 -8.13
C TRP A 15 25.32 1.52 -8.86
N VAL A 16 24.95 2.79 -8.70
CA VAL A 16 23.78 3.37 -9.37
C VAL A 16 23.96 3.42 -10.89
N GLU A 17 25.16 3.76 -11.37
CA GLU A 17 25.49 3.77 -12.80
C GLU A 17 25.33 2.36 -13.41
N GLN A 18 25.79 1.31 -12.72
CA GLN A 18 25.59 -0.08 -13.15
C GLN A 18 24.10 -0.48 -13.21
N GLN A 19 23.28 0.03 -12.28
CA GLN A 19 21.82 -0.21 -12.35
C GLN A 19 21.22 0.42 -13.61
N ALA A 20 21.69 1.60 -14.01
CA ALA A 20 21.25 2.25 -15.23
C ALA A 20 21.70 1.48 -16.49
N GLU A 21 22.92 0.95 -16.49
CA GLU A 21 23.48 0.18 -17.62
C GLU A 21 22.82 -1.19 -17.84
N SER A 22 22.08 -1.71 -16.85
CA SER A 22 21.36 -2.98 -16.96
C SER A 22 20.26 -3.02 -18.04
N GLY A 23 20.04 -1.93 -18.78
CA GLY A 23 19.04 -1.79 -19.83
C GLY A 23 17.62 -1.50 -19.33
N ARG A 24 17.41 -1.51 -18.01
CA ARG A 24 16.12 -1.24 -17.37
C ARG A 24 15.81 0.24 -17.18
N TYR A 25 16.83 1.09 -17.18
CA TYR A 25 16.70 2.53 -16.97
C TYR A 25 17.53 3.28 -18.02
N SER A 26 17.06 4.44 -18.49
CA SER A 26 17.80 5.20 -19.51
C SER A 26 18.93 6.06 -18.93
N ASN A 27 18.88 6.35 -17.62
CA ASN A 27 19.92 7.06 -16.89
C ASN A 27 19.78 6.85 -15.36
N THR A 28 20.80 7.30 -14.63
CA THR A 28 20.84 7.32 -13.15
C THR A 28 19.64 8.02 -12.51
N SER A 29 19.17 9.14 -13.07
CA SER A 29 18.01 9.86 -12.52
C SER A 29 16.70 9.07 -12.65
N ASP A 30 16.56 8.24 -13.69
CA ASP A 30 15.40 7.35 -13.86
C ASP A 30 15.40 6.26 -12.80
N TYR A 31 16.56 5.68 -12.53
CA TYR A 31 16.74 4.71 -11.45
C TYR A 31 16.37 5.33 -10.08
N VAL A 32 16.90 6.51 -9.76
CA VAL A 32 16.60 7.20 -8.51
C VAL A 32 15.12 7.55 -8.39
N ARG A 33 14.47 8.01 -9.47
CA ARG A 33 13.02 8.28 -9.47
C ARG A 33 12.20 7.02 -9.23
N ASP A 34 12.62 5.88 -9.77
CA ASP A 34 11.96 4.60 -9.51
C ASP A 34 12.14 4.14 -8.05
N LEU A 35 13.32 4.33 -7.47
CA LEU A 35 13.54 4.07 -6.04
C LEU A 35 12.63 4.91 -5.15
N ILE A 36 12.45 6.20 -5.47
CA ILE A 36 11.54 7.08 -4.72
C ILE A 36 10.10 6.57 -4.79
N ARG A 37 9.61 6.17 -5.97
CA ARG A 37 8.25 5.60 -6.11
C ARG A 37 8.09 4.32 -5.30
N LYS A 38 9.06 3.41 -5.37
CA LYS A 38 9.05 2.17 -4.58
C LYS A 38 9.04 2.44 -3.08
N ASP A 39 9.77 3.47 -2.63
CA ASP A 39 9.76 3.88 -1.22
C ASP A 39 8.38 4.41 -0.80
N GLN A 40 7.79 5.29 -1.61
CA GLN A 40 6.43 5.82 -1.39
C GLN A 40 5.39 4.69 -1.32
N ASP A 41 5.42 3.78 -2.30
CA ASP A 41 4.49 2.65 -2.36
C ASP A 41 4.64 1.73 -1.15
N ARG A 42 5.88 1.46 -0.72
CA ARG A 42 6.14 0.63 0.47
C ARG A 42 5.56 1.30 1.72
N ARG A 43 5.83 2.59 1.93
CA ARG A 43 5.31 3.34 3.08
C ARG A 43 3.79 3.34 3.09
N HIS A 44 3.17 3.66 1.96
CA HIS A 44 1.72 3.66 1.84
C HIS A 44 1.10 2.29 2.17
N LYS A 45 1.69 1.19 1.69
CA LYS A 45 1.22 -0.17 2.03
C LYS A 45 1.34 -0.48 3.52
N ILE A 46 2.43 -0.04 4.16
CA ILE A 46 2.62 -0.22 5.60
C ILE A 46 1.57 0.58 6.36
N ASP A 47 1.37 1.85 6.01
CA ASP A 47 0.40 2.73 6.67
C ASP A 47 -1.02 2.18 6.53
N GLN A 48 -1.39 1.70 5.34
CA GLN A 48 -2.68 1.04 5.10
C GLN A 48 -2.86 -0.21 5.97
N LEU A 49 -1.85 -1.08 6.01
CA LEU A 49 -1.90 -2.29 6.82
C LEU A 49 -2.04 -1.96 8.31
N GLN A 50 -1.27 -0.99 8.81
CA GLN A 50 -1.33 -0.55 10.21
C GLN A 50 -2.69 0.04 10.55
N SER A 51 -3.30 0.81 9.65
CA SER A 51 -4.65 1.33 9.82
C SER A 51 -5.69 0.20 9.93
N LEU A 52 -5.63 -0.79 9.04
CA LEU A 52 -6.53 -1.95 9.08
C LEU A 52 -6.34 -2.79 10.35
N VAL A 53 -5.10 -3.01 10.78
CA VAL A 53 -4.80 -3.73 12.04
C VAL A 53 -5.34 -2.95 13.24
N THR A 54 -5.15 -1.63 13.26
CA THR A 54 -5.68 -0.77 14.34
C THR A 54 -7.20 -0.82 14.39
N ALA A 55 -7.87 -0.72 13.24
CA ALA A 55 -9.33 -0.87 13.14
C ALA A 55 -9.79 -2.24 13.61
N GLY A 56 -9.07 -3.31 13.25
CA GLY A 56 -9.34 -4.68 13.72
C GLY A 56 -9.22 -4.82 15.24
N ILE A 57 -8.17 -4.26 15.85
CA ILE A 57 -8.00 -4.27 17.31
C ILE A 57 -9.12 -3.47 17.99
N ALA A 58 -9.43 -2.29 17.47
CA ALA A 58 -10.48 -1.42 18.00
C ALA A 58 -11.89 -2.04 17.86
N SER A 59 -12.10 -2.93 16.88
CA SER A 59 -13.36 -3.67 16.70
C SER A 59 -13.65 -4.69 17.82
N GLY A 60 -12.67 -4.94 18.68
CA GLY A 60 -12.79 -5.86 19.81
C GLY A 60 -12.50 -7.31 19.43
N LYS A 61 -12.66 -8.21 20.41
CA LYS A 61 -12.40 -9.64 20.20
C LYS A 61 -13.57 -10.29 19.47
N GLY A 62 -13.29 -10.98 18.37
CA GLY A 62 -14.26 -11.85 17.73
C GLY A 62 -14.68 -12.99 18.65
N THR A 63 -15.99 -13.25 18.74
CA THR A 63 -16.56 -14.29 19.60
C THR A 63 -16.91 -15.57 18.85
N CYS A 64 -16.89 -15.54 17.51
CA CYS A 64 -17.28 -16.68 16.68
C CYS A 64 -16.19 -17.75 16.63
N SER A 65 -16.61 -19.01 16.67
CA SER A 65 -15.70 -20.14 16.40
C SER A 65 -15.37 -20.26 14.91
N MET A 66 -14.29 -20.97 14.58
CA MET A 66 -13.91 -21.19 13.18
C MET A 66 -15.00 -21.90 12.35
N ASP A 67 -15.79 -22.78 12.97
CA ASP A 67 -16.86 -23.49 12.27
C ASP A 67 -18.06 -22.58 12.00
N GLU A 68 -18.40 -21.70 12.94
CA GLU A 68 -19.42 -20.66 12.74
C GLU A 68 -19.02 -19.68 11.63
N LEU A 69 -17.74 -19.29 11.57
CA LEU A 69 -17.20 -18.43 10.52
C LEU A 69 -17.25 -19.09 9.13
N ARG A 70 -16.99 -20.40 9.02
CA ARG A 70 -17.11 -21.13 7.75
C ARG A 70 -18.55 -21.20 7.26
N VAL A 71 -19.50 -21.41 8.19
CA VAL A 71 -20.93 -21.44 7.88
C VAL A 71 -21.43 -20.05 7.47
N SER A 72 -20.98 -18.98 8.13
CA SER A 72 -21.36 -17.60 7.78
C SER A 72 -20.74 -17.13 6.46
N ALA A 73 -19.50 -17.50 6.15
CA ALA A 73 -18.82 -17.15 4.90
C ALA A 73 -19.41 -17.85 3.66
N LYS A 74 -20.00 -19.05 3.82
CA LYS A 74 -20.70 -19.76 2.74
C LYS A 74 -22.07 -19.20 2.41
N LYS A 75 -22.70 -18.45 3.33
CA LYS A 75 -23.94 -17.72 3.03
C LYS A 75 -23.56 -16.53 2.14
N PRO A 76 -24.23 -16.31 1.00
CA PRO A 76 -23.96 -15.13 0.19
C PRO A 76 -24.17 -13.90 1.06
N ALA A 77 -23.14 -13.04 1.14
CA ALA A 77 -23.23 -11.76 1.83
C ALA A 77 -24.39 -10.98 1.18
N ARG A 78 -25.53 -10.89 1.86
CA ARG A 78 -26.59 -9.96 1.45
C ARG A 78 -26.03 -8.57 1.71
N ASP A 79 -25.86 -7.81 0.63
CA ASP A 79 -25.27 -6.48 0.61
C ASP A 79 -25.73 -5.63 1.81
N SER A 80 -24.81 -5.35 2.72
CA SER A 80 -24.95 -4.30 3.72
C SER A 80 -24.70 -2.93 3.08
N SER A 81 -25.41 -2.64 1.97
CA SER A 81 -25.33 -1.37 1.23
C SER A 81 -26.67 -0.61 1.15
N THR A 82 -27.76 -1.10 1.77
CA THR A 82 -29.10 -0.53 1.58
C THR A 82 -29.59 0.40 2.71
N ALA A 83 -28.79 0.67 3.75
CA ALA A 83 -29.30 1.40 4.93
C ALA A 83 -29.05 2.92 4.96
N ILE A 84 -28.50 3.54 3.92
CA ILE A 84 -28.14 4.99 3.96
C ILE A 84 -28.94 5.92 3.03
N THR A 85 -29.94 5.43 2.30
CA THR A 85 -30.73 6.27 1.37
C THR A 85 -32.23 6.21 1.64
N SER A 86 -32.65 6.51 2.87
CA SER A 86 -34.08 6.78 3.16
C SER A 86 -34.28 7.68 4.38
N THR A 87 -33.59 8.82 4.42
CA THR A 87 -34.01 9.95 5.27
C THR A 87 -33.66 11.27 4.60
N SER A 88 -34.41 11.62 3.55
CA SER A 88 -34.64 13.02 3.19
C SER A 88 -35.89 13.08 2.32
N SER A 89 -37.03 13.27 2.99
CA SER A 89 -38.28 13.72 2.38
C SER A 89 -38.75 14.91 3.20
N ARG A 90 -38.37 16.11 2.76
CA ARG A 90 -39.18 17.32 2.87
C ARG A 90 -38.64 18.42 1.96
#